data_AF-F0FXT1-F1
#
_entry.id   AF-F0FXT1-F1
#
_cell.length_a   1.000
_cell.length_b   1.000
_cell.length_c   1.000
_cell.angle_alpha   90.00
_cell.angle_beta   90.00
_cell.angle_gamma   90.00
#
_symmetry.space_group_name_H-M   'P 1'
#
loop_
_entity.id
_entity.type
_entity.pdbx_description
1 polymer ?
#
loop_
_entity_poly.entity_id
_entity_poly.type
_entity_poly.pdbx_seq_one_letter_code
_entity_poly.pdbx_strand_id
1 'polypeptide(L)' 'LDALRDTPPIPYRRQNAGDYEIPALTLKAEIAPEQTGFAAHLAHEY' A
#
# COMPACT_ATOMS: atom_id res chain seq x y z
N LEU A 1 -9.69 17.84 -18.75
CA LEU A 1 -9.63 16.69 -17.82
C LEU A 1 -9.18 15.49 -18.63
N ASP A 2 -8.06 15.64 -19.34
CA ASP A 2 -7.85 14.83 -20.54
C ASP A 2 -7.13 13.52 -20.18
N ALA A 3 -6.38 13.53 -19.08
CA ALA A 3 -5.60 12.40 -18.58
C ALA A 3 -6.27 11.59 -17.46
N LEU A 4 -7.52 11.87 -17.07
CA LEU A 4 -8.13 11.23 -15.89
C LEU A 4 -8.24 9.70 -16.01
N ARG A 5 -8.48 9.20 -17.23
CA ARG A 5 -8.63 7.76 -17.50
C ARG A 5 -7.29 7.04 -17.60
N ASP A 6 -6.24 7.76 -17.98
CA ASP A 6 -4.95 7.19 -18.35
C ASP A 6 -3.89 7.37 -17.26
N THR A 7 -4.11 8.29 -16.32
CA THR A 7 -3.22 8.49 -15.18
C THR A 7 -3.24 7.24 -14.30
N PRO A 8 -2.09 6.57 -14.09
CA PRO A 8 -2.04 5.39 -13.23
C PRO A 8 -2.52 5.72 -11.81
N PRO A 9 -3.26 4.81 -11.16
CA PRO A 9 -3.63 5.00 -9.77
C PRO A 9 -2.38 4.95 -8.89
N ILE A 10 -2.47 5.59 -7.72
CA ILE A 10 -1.45 5.44 -6.68
C ILE A 10 -1.52 3.98 -6.19
N PRO A 11 -0.39 3.25 -6.15
CA PRO A 11 -0.36 1.83 -5.82
C PRO A 11 -0.46 1.62 -4.30
N TYR A 12 -1.60 1.98 -3.70
CA TYR A 12 -1.82 1.74 -2.28
C TYR A 12 -1.97 0.24 -1.98
N ARG A 13 -1.39 -0.20 -0.87
CA ARG A 13 -1.59 -1.55 -0.33
C ARG A 13 -3.07 -1.78 0.01
N ARG A 14 -3.55 -2.99 -0.28
CA ARG A 14 -4.95 -3.36 -0.03
C ARG A 14 -5.10 -3.91 1.40
N GLN A 15 -6.03 -3.34 2.17
CA GLN A 15 -6.27 -3.72 3.56
C GLN A 15 -6.61 -5.21 3.72
N ASN A 16 -7.55 -5.72 2.92
CA ASN A 16 -8.10 -7.07 3.07
C ASN A 16 -7.47 -8.10 2.10
N ALA A 17 -6.24 -7.85 1.65
CA ALA A 17 -5.54 -8.72 0.71
C ALA A 17 -4.26 -9.36 1.29
N GLY A 18 -4.08 -9.31 2.62
CA GLY A 18 -3.00 -10.01 3.32
C GLY A 18 -1.85 -9.14 3.81
N ASP A 19 -1.78 -7.86 3.39
CA ASP A 19 -0.70 -6.94 3.77
C ASP A 19 -0.82 -6.41 5.21
N TYR A 20 -2.03 -6.48 5.78
CA TYR A 20 -2.32 -5.97 7.11
C TYR A 20 -2.77 -7.09 8.03
N GLU A 21 -2.40 -6.98 9.30
CA GLU A 21 -2.95 -7.81 10.36
C GLU A 21 -4.42 -7.43 10.60
N ILE A 22 -5.29 -8.43 10.67
CA ILE A 22 -6.72 -8.23 10.98
C ILE A 22 -6.97 -8.82 12.37
N PRO A 23 -7.59 -8.09 13.32
CA PRO A 23 -8.32 -6.83 13.15
C PRO A 23 -7.51 -5.56 13.43
N ALA A 24 -6.23 -5.65 13.75
CA ALA A 24 -5.42 -4.50 14.19
C ALA A 24 -5.22 -3.41 13.12
N LEU A 25 -5.34 -3.78 11.84
CA LEU A 25 -5.08 -2.93 10.67
C LEU A 25 -3.67 -2.32 10.65
N THR A 26 -2.73 -2.96 11.34
CA THR A 26 -1.30 -2.65 11.28
C THR A 26 -0.67 -3.36 10.09
N LEU A 27 0.21 -2.68 9.36
CA LEU A 27 1.00 -3.32 8.31
C LEU A 27 1.86 -4.44 8.93
N LYS A 28 1.94 -5.58 8.25
CA LYS A 28 2.77 -6.70 8.71
C LYS A 28 4.24 -6.32 8.76
N ALA A 29 4.97 -6.82 9.76
CA ALA A 29 6.35 -6.41 10.04
C ALA A 29 7.33 -6.80 8.92
N GLU A 30 7.04 -7.89 8.19
CA GLU A 30 7.81 -8.32 7.03
C GLU A 30 7.58 -7.45 5.79
N ILE A 31 6.53 -6.61 5.79
CA ILE A 31 6.19 -5.73 4.68
C ILE A 31 6.77 -4.35 4.95
N ALA A 32 7.69 -3.93 4.08
CA ALA A 32 8.41 -2.66 4.18
C ALA A 32 9.07 -2.45 5.57
N PRO A 33 9.92 -3.41 6.04
CA PRO A 33 10.45 -3.42 7.41
C PRO A 33 11.30 -2.18 7.77
N GLU A 34 11.84 -1.48 6.77
CA GLU A 34 12.68 -0.29 6.93
C GLU A 34 11.90 1.02 6.74
N GLN A 35 10.58 0.96 6.57
CA GLN A 35 9.73 2.13 6.32
C GLN A 35 8.74 2.35 7.46
N THR A 36 8.47 3.63 7.76
CA THR A 36 7.38 4.05 8.65
C THR A 36 6.61 5.21 8.01
N GLY A 37 5.42 5.51 8.54
CA GLY A 37 4.57 6.57 8.00
C GLY A 37 3.95 6.21 6.64
N PHE A 38 3.50 7.22 5.88
CA PHE A 38 2.71 6.99 4.66
C PHE A 38 3.43 6.21 3.56
N ALA A 39 4.76 6.30 3.48
CA ALA A 39 5.55 5.60 2.48
C ALA A 39 5.40 4.07 2.57
N ALA A 40 5.25 3.52 3.78
CA ALA A 40 5.07 2.09 4.01
C ALA A 40 3.80 1.51 3.35
N HIS A 41 2.82 2.36 2.98
CA HIS A 41 1.56 1.94 2.38
C HIS A 41 1.55 1.92 0.85
N LEU A 42 2.70 2.16 0.21
CA LEU A 42 2.87 1.92 -1.21
C LEU A 42 3.28 0.46 -1.45
N ALA A 43 2.56 -0.21 -2.35
CA ALA A 43 2.99 -1.46 -2.93
C ALA A 43 4.07 -1.14 -3.97
N HIS A 44 5.34 -1.21 -3.57
CA HIS A 44 6.43 -1.21 -4.54
C HIS A 44 6.34 -2.54 -5.31
N GLU A 45 5.85 -2.49 -6.54
CA GLU A 45 5.94 -3.63 -7.45
C GLU A 45 7.43 -3.98 -7.63
N TYR A 46 7.77 -5.27 -7.50
CA TYR A 46 9.10 -5.80 -7.82
C TYR A 46 9.20 -6.11 -9.31
#